data_AF-A0AAP3Q3K0-F1
#
_entry.id   AF-A0AAP3Q3K0-F1
#
_cell.length_a   1.000
_cell.length_b   1.000
_cell.length_c   1.000
_cell.angle_alpha   90.00
_cell.angle_beta   90.00
_cell.angle_gamma   90.00
#
_symmetry.space_group_name_H-M   'P 1'
#
loop_
_entity.id
_entity.type
_entity.pdbx_description
1 polymer ?
#
loop_
_entity_poly.entity_id
_entity_poly.type
_entity_poly.pdbx_seq_one_letter_code
_entity_poly.pdbx_strand_id
1 'polypeptide(L)'
;MQYISSDRRGYKTKTNIIYSVKDNAFIHCDFLVVNSQKLVYRIYIKNYNYDDIFWKVMQMPTNSKKSNSLRASGAFKAPSILLKKGEVDLTDKYDEQAEYLLGLVDECSHNFMEKYDIDEYIIDYEDGMYEEVLKCLAYINMNNIEEAKKIAQESINNGNRGNYENGGKAFFDWILML
;
A
#
# COMPACT_ATOMS: atom_id res chain seq x y z
N MET A 1 -17.99 -0.68 16.96
CA MET A 1 -17.05 0.46 17.04
C MET A 1 -16.90 1.04 15.64
N GLN A 2 -17.61 2.13 15.34
CA GLN A 2 -17.56 2.79 14.03
C GLN A 2 -17.55 4.28 14.28
N TYR A 3 -16.35 4.88 14.24
CA TYR A 3 -16.20 6.31 14.10
C TYR A 3 -15.51 6.53 12.75
N ILE A 4 -16.33 6.76 11.72
CA ILE A 4 -15.86 7.35 10.47
C ILE A 4 -16.36 8.80 10.52
N SER A 5 -15.61 9.64 11.23
CA SER A 5 -15.70 11.08 11.03
C SER A 5 -14.89 11.38 9.77
N SER A 6 -15.54 11.71 8.66
CA SER A 6 -14.84 12.20 7.48
C SER A 6 -14.26 13.57 7.79
N ASP A 7 -12.93 13.68 7.79
CA ASP A 7 -12.25 14.97 7.79
C ASP A 7 -12.65 15.78 6.53
N ARG A 8 -12.62 17.12 6.60
CA ARG A 8 -12.90 18.00 5.45
C ARG A 8 -11.95 17.74 4.27
N ARG A 9 -10.77 17.17 4.51
CA ARG A 9 -9.81 16.73 3.48
C ARG A 9 -10.13 15.37 2.84
N GLY A 10 -11.22 14.70 3.26
CA GLY A 10 -11.65 13.43 2.68
C GLY A 10 -10.97 12.18 3.24
N TYR A 11 -10.12 12.31 4.27
CA TYR A 11 -9.50 11.16 4.93
C TYR A 11 -10.52 10.34 5.73
N LYS A 12 -10.31 9.02 5.71
CA LYS A 12 -11.01 8.05 6.54
C LYS A 12 -10.01 7.39 7.49
N THR A 13 -10.52 6.87 8.59
CA THR A 13 -9.69 6.22 9.61
C THR A 13 -10.16 4.79 9.89
N LYS A 14 -9.22 3.92 10.19
CA LYS A 14 -9.49 2.58 10.70
C LYS A 14 -8.38 2.19 11.67
N THR A 15 -8.74 2.03 12.95
CA THR A 15 -7.78 1.71 14.02
C THR A 15 -6.68 2.78 14.08
N ASN A 16 -5.46 2.44 13.68
CA ASN A 16 -4.27 3.27 13.72
C ASN A 16 -3.77 3.63 12.31
N ILE A 17 -4.70 3.66 11.35
CA ILE A 17 -4.44 3.94 9.95
C ILE A 17 -5.38 5.04 9.48
N ILE A 18 -4.80 6.06 8.84
CA ILE A 18 -5.54 7.04 8.04
C ILE A 18 -5.34 6.73 6.57
N TYR A 19 -6.37 6.90 5.76
CA TYR A 19 -6.29 6.62 4.33
C TYR A 19 -7.24 7.47 3.50
N SER A 20 -6.86 7.68 2.25
CA SER A 20 -7.67 8.39 1.25
C SER A 20 -7.42 7.82 -0.14
N VAL A 21 -8.33 8.12 -1.06
CA VAL A 21 -8.17 7.84 -2.49
C VAL A 21 -8.17 9.19 -3.19
N LYS A 22 -7.10 9.46 -3.96
CA LYS A 22 -6.96 10.65 -4.81
C LYS A 22 -6.66 10.16 -6.21
N ASP A 23 -7.52 10.47 -7.17
CA ASP A 23 -7.46 9.93 -8.52
C ASP A 23 -7.33 8.40 -8.50
N ASN A 24 -6.27 7.84 -9.09
CA ASN A 24 -5.96 6.42 -9.08
C ASN A 24 -4.99 6.00 -7.95
N ALA A 25 -4.63 6.90 -7.04
CA ALA A 25 -3.73 6.61 -5.93
C ALA A 25 -4.49 6.27 -4.65
N PHE A 26 -4.11 5.15 -4.03
CA PHE A 26 -4.49 4.82 -2.66
C PHE A 26 -3.36 5.25 -1.71
N ILE A 27 -3.65 6.23 -0.87
CA ILE A 27 -2.69 6.81 0.08
C ILE A 27 -3.10 6.36 1.48
N HIS A 28 -2.15 5.86 2.25
CA HIS A 28 -2.40 5.50 3.64
C HIS A 28 -1.20 5.82 4.53
N CYS A 29 -1.48 6.10 5.79
CA CYS A 29 -0.47 6.30 6.80
C CYS A 29 -0.80 5.45 8.03
N ASP A 30 0.13 4.57 8.35
CA ASP A 30 0.14 3.84 9.61
C ASP A 30 0.76 4.74 10.67
N PHE A 31 0.13 4.84 11.83
CA PHE A 31 0.72 5.53 12.98
C PHE A 31 0.62 4.68 14.24
N LEU A 32 1.53 4.88 15.18
CA LEU A 32 1.54 4.16 16.46
C LEU A 32 2.13 5.04 17.55
N VAL A 33 1.52 4.99 18.73
CA VAL A 33 2.05 5.64 19.93
C VAL A 33 2.98 4.66 20.64
N VAL A 34 4.26 5.03 20.77
CA VAL A 34 5.30 4.24 21.44
C VAL A 34 5.60 4.84 22.81
N ASN A 35 5.57 4.01 23.85
CA ASN A 35 5.88 4.37 25.24
C ASN A 35 5.12 5.59 25.78
N SER A 36 3.96 5.91 25.20
CA SER A 36 3.19 7.14 25.50
C SER A 36 4.00 8.43 25.33
N GLN A 37 5.06 8.40 24.53
CA GLN A 37 6.01 9.50 24.37
C GLN A 37 6.23 9.89 22.92
N LYS A 38 6.09 8.96 21.98
CA LYS A 38 6.34 9.21 20.56
C LYS A 38 5.18 8.76 19.71
N LEU A 39 4.85 9.54 18.70
CA LEU A 39 4.02 9.15 17.57
C LEU A 39 4.95 8.75 16.42
N VAL A 40 5.02 7.46 16.13
CA VAL A 40 5.73 6.91 14.98
C VAL A 40 4.76 6.81 13.82
N TYR A 41 5.17 7.22 12.62
CA TYR A 41 4.33 7.19 11.42
C TYR A 41 5.06 6.63 10.20
N ARG A 42 4.28 6.09 9.26
CA ARG A 42 4.75 5.61 7.95
C ARG A 42 3.70 5.91 6.90
N ILE A 43 4.09 6.67 5.88
CA ILE A 43 3.24 7.17 4.80
C ILE A 43 3.52 6.35 3.55
N TYR A 44 2.47 5.87 2.92
CA TYR A 44 2.54 4.95 1.80
C TYR A 44 1.63 5.37 0.66
N ILE A 45 1.98 4.94 -0.54
CA ILE A 45 1.16 5.09 -1.74
C ILE A 45 1.20 3.80 -2.57
N LYS A 46 0.10 3.51 -3.27
CA LYS A 46 0.04 2.50 -4.32
C LYS A 46 -1.04 2.87 -5.33
N ASN A 47 -1.00 2.25 -6.50
CA ASN A 47 -2.12 2.33 -7.43
C ASN A 47 -3.35 1.67 -6.78
N TYR A 48 -4.50 2.32 -6.88
CA TYR A 48 -5.73 1.84 -6.27
C TYR A 48 -6.10 0.43 -6.75
N ASN A 49 -5.84 0.12 -8.02
CA ASN A 49 -6.18 -1.15 -8.65
C ASN A 49 -5.31 -2.32 -8.16
N TYR A 50 -4.17 -2.06 -7.50
CA TYR A 50 -3.25 -3.12 -7.09
C TYR A 50 -3.88 -4.14 -6.15
N ASP A 51 -4.75 -3.74 -5.22
CA ASP A 51 -5.43 -4.74 -4.38
C ASP A 51 -6.40 -5.60 -5.18
N ASP A 52 -7.04 -5.07 -6.23
CA ASP A 52 -7.94 -5.85 -7.07
C ASP A 52 -7.19 -6.87 -7.91
N ILE A 53 -6.05 -6.46 -8.49
CA ILE A 53 -5.13 -7.36 -9.18
C ILE A 53 -4.63 -8.43 -8.21
N PHE A 54 -4.10 -8.02 -7.06
CA PHE A 54 -3.58 -8.92 -6.04
C PHE A 54 -4.64 -9.92 -5.58
N TRP A 55 -5.85 -9.48 -5.26
CA TRP A 55 -6.92 -10.37 -4.84
C TRP A 55 -7.39 -11.30 -5.95
N LYS A 56 -7.39 -10.86 -7.21
CA LYS A 56 -7.69 -11.73 -8.36
C LYS A 56 -6.62 -12.82 -8.52
N VAL A 57 -5.34 -12.45 -8.51
CA VAL A 57 -4.19 -13.38 -8.57
C VAL A 57 -4.30 -14.41 -7.45
N MET A 58 -4.50 -13.92 -6.23
CA MET A 58 -4.56 -14.74 -5.02
C MET A 58 -5.93 -15.42 -4.81
N GLN A 59 -6.77 -15.57 -5.83
CA GLN A 59 -8.05 -16.31 -5.76
C GLN A 59 -9.04 -15.81 -4.70
N MET A 60 -9.09 -14.50 -4.45
CA MET A 60 -10.03 -13.84 -3.54
C MET A 60 -10.77 -12.64 -4.17
N PRO A 61 -11.30 -12.74 -5.40
CA PRO A 61 -11.88 -11.59 -6.12
C PRO A 61 -13.07 -10.93 -5.40
N THR A 62 -13.71 -11.62 -4.45
CA THR A 62 -14.80 -11.05 -3.65
C THR A 62 -14.34 -9.91 -2.72
N ASN A 63 -13.04 -9.82 -2.43
CA ASN A 63 -12.49 -8.75 -1.59
C ASN A 63 -12.60 -7.38 -2.24
N SER A 64 -12.62 -7.30 -3.58
CA SER A 64 -12.84 -6.06 -4.35
C SER A 64 -14.18 -5.39 -4.04
N LYS A 65 -15.15 -6.13 -3.51
CA LYS A 65 -16.47 -5.61 -3.12
C LYS A 65 -16.52 -5.08 -1.68
N LYS A 66 -15.42 -5.20 -0.92
CA LYS A 66 -15.32 -4.75 0.47
C LYS A 66 -14.95 -3.27 0.54
N SER A 67 -15.09 -2.68 1.71
CA SER A 67 -14.73 -1.27 1.94
C SER A 67 -13.22 -1.02 1.78
N ASN A 68 -12.86 0.21 1.39
CA ASN A 68 -11.46 0.65 1.25
C ASN A 68 -10.61 0.48 2.52
N SER A 69 -11.24 0.37 3.70
CA SER A 69 -10.52 -0.02 4.91
C SER A 69 -9.79 -1.36 4.77
N LEU A 70 -10.26 -2.29 3.93
CA LEU A 70 -9.55 -3.55 3.67
C LEU A 70 -8.25 -3.33 2.89
N ARG A 71 -8.21 -2.37 1.97
CA ARG A 71 -6.99 -1.94 1.26
C ARG A 71 -5.99 -1.23 2.17
N ALA A 72 -6.50 -0.58 3.23
CA ALA A 72 -5.68 0.06 4.27
C ALA A 72 -5.14 -0.97 5.26
N SER A 73 -6.01 -1.75 5.91
CA SER A 73 -5.68 -2.52 7.11
C SER A 73 -5.79 -4.04 6.95
N GLY A 74 -6.03 -4.54 5.74
CA GLY A 74 -6.12 -5.97 5.48
C GLY A 74 -4.77 -6.67 5.68
N ALA A 75 -4.78 -7.85 6.30
CA ALA A 75 -3.57 -8.68 6.38
C ALA A 75 -3.18 -9.25 5.02
N PHE A 76 -4.17 -9.45 4.14
CA PHE A 76 -4.00 -10.01 2.80
C PHE A 76 -4.38 -8.95 1.77
N LYS A 77 -3.47 -7.99 1.56
CA LYS A 77 -3.62 -6.84 0.67
C LYS A 77 -2.32 -6.64 -0.13
N ALA A 78 -2.40 -5.91 -1.24
CA ALA A 78 -1.22 -5.55 -2.01
C ALA A 78 -0.26 -4.67 -1.19
N PRO A 79 1.06 -4.85 -1.33
CA PRO A 79 2.07 -3.96 -0.75
C PRO A 79 1.97 -2.53 -1.31
N SER A 80 2.71 -1.60 -0.72
CA SER A 80 2.70 -0.18 -1.10
C SER A 80 4.11 0.40 -1.02
N ILE A 81 4.39 1.42 -1.83
CA ILE A 81 5.62 2.19 -1.81
C ILE A 81 5.66 2.97 -0.50
N LEU A 82 6.78 2.94 0.22
CA LEU A 82 7.00 3.77 1.41
C LEU A 82 7.51 5.15 0.98
N LEU A 83 6.69 6.18 1.16
CA LEU A 83 7.08 7.56 0.85
C LEU A 83 7.92 8.19 1.96
N LYS A 84 7.50 7.98 3.21
CA LYS A 84 8.16 8.60 4.37
C LYS A 84 7.88 7.78 5.62
N LYS A 85 8.87 7.70 6.50
CA LYS A 85 8.68 7.26 7.89
C LYS A 85 9.33 8.26 8.82
N GLY A 86 8.81 8.38 10.02
CA GLY A 86 9.35 9.28 11.02
C GLY A 86 8.75 9.06 12.39
N GLU A 87 9.23 9.86 13.33
CA GLU A 87 8.70 9.94 14.68
C GLU A 87 8.64 11.41 15.11
N VAL A 88 7.64 11.73 15.91
CA VAL A 88 7.51 13.01 16.60
C VAL A 88 7.17 12.76 18.06
N ASP A 89 7.54 13.67 18.94
CA ASP A 89 7.13 13.59 20.35
C ASP A 89 5.61 13.67 20.43
N LEU A 90 5.00 12.81 21.24
CA LEU A 90 3.58 12.85 21.55
C LEU A 90 3.32 14.04 22.47
N THR A 91 2.36 14.87 22.09
CA THR A 91 1.92 16.00 22.91
C THR A 91 0.47 15.81 23.32
N ASP A 92 0.01 16.60 24.28
CA ASP A 92 -1.40 16.70 24.65
C ASP A 92 -2.24 17.51 23.63
N LYS A 93 -1.59 18.14 22.65
CA LYS A 93 -2.20 18.91 21.57
C LYS A 93 -2.59 18.01 20.39
N TYR A 94 -3.43 17.01 20.63
CA TYR A 94 -3.73 15.96 19.66
C TYR A 94 -4.28 16.49 18.32
N ASP A 95 -5.09 17.55 18.33
CA ASP A 95 -5.63 18.13 17.11
C ASP A 95 -4.52 18.75 16.24
N GLU A 96 -3.58 19.49 16.84
CA GLU A 96 -2.42 20.05 16.13
C GLU A 96 -1.54 18.93 15.55
N GLN A 97 -1.37 17.82 16.29
CA GLN A 97 -0.60 16.67 15.81
C GLN A 97 -1.30 15.92 14.67
N ALA A 98 -2.62 15.78 14.73
CA ALA A 98 -3.40 15.18 13.66
C ALA A 98 -3.31 16.05 12.39
N GLU A 99 -3.45 17.37 12.52
CA GLU A 99 -3.27 18.31 11.42
C GLU A 99 -1.88 18.25 10.80
N TYR A 100 -0.83 18.20 11.64
CA TYR A 100 0.55 18.03 11.19
C TYR A 100 0.73 16.73 10.39
N LEU A 101 0.25 15.60 10.91
CA LEU A 101 0.38 14.32 10.24
C LEU A 101 -0.37 14.31 8.90
N LEU A 102 -1.60 14.84 8.86
CA LEU A 102 -2.38 14.94 7.62
C LEU A 102 -1.71 15.85 6.60
N GLY A 103 -1.14 16.97 7.04
CA GLY A 103 -0.32 17.85 6.20
C GLY A 103 0.89 17.14 5.59
N LEU A 104 1.60 16.32 6.39
CA LEU A 104 2.70 15.51 5.87
C LEU A 104 2.26 14.48 4.83
N VAL A 105 1.11 13.82 5.05
CA VAL A 105 0.56 12.85 4.09
C VAL A 105 0.21 13.54 2.78
N ASP A 106 -0.44 14.71 2.85
CA ASP A 106 -0.79 15.51 1.68
C ASP A 106 0.48 15.95 0.92
N GLU A 107 1.46 16.54 1.62
CA GLU A 107 2.71 17.01 1.01
C GLU A 107 3.47 15.86 0.34
N CYS A 108 3.69 14.74 1.04
CA CYS A 108 4.47 13.62 0.51
C CYS A 108 3.77 12.98 -0.69
N SER A 109 2.47 12.74 -0.61
CA SER A 109 1.72 12.13 -1.71
C SER A 109 1.62 13.04 -2.92
N HIS A 110 1.37 14.34 -2.72
CA HIS A 110 1.31 15.31 -3.80
C HIS A 110 2.66 15.44 -4.52
N ASN A 111 3.75 15.64 -3.77
CA ASN A 111 5.10 15.75 -4.33
C ASN A 111 5.53 14.49 -5.10
N PHE A 112 5.07 13.31 -4.66
CA PHE A 112 5.32 12.06 -5.38
C PHE A 112 4.54 12.03 -6.71
N MET A 113 3.23 12.26 -6.67
CA MET A 113 2.35 12.17 -7.83
C MET A 113 2.61 13.28 -8.87
N GLU A 114 3.19 14.42 -8.49
CA GLU A 114 3.62 15.45 -9.46
C GLU A 114 4.85 15.02 -10.27
N LYS A 115 5.70 14.14 -9.71
CA LYS A 115 6.99 13.78 -10.30
C LYS A 115 7.01 12.44 -10.98
N TYR A 116 6.16 11.51 -10.52
CA TYR A 116 6.24 10.12 -10.88
C TYR A 116 4.87 9.53 -11.18
N ASP A 117 4.81 8.71 -12.23
CA ASP A 117 3.80 7.68 -12.34
C ASP A 117 4.13 6.53 -11.35
N ILE A 118 3.11 5.96 -10.71
CA ILE A 118 3.30 4.93 -9.68
C ILE A 118 3.86 3.64 -10.27
N ASP A 119 3.39 3.23 -11.44
CA ASP A 119 3.78 1.96 -12.06
C ASP A 119 5.22 2.08 -12.58
N GLU A 120 5.55 3.19 -13.25
CA GLU A 120 6.92 3.48 -13.71
C GLU A 120 7.91 3.59 -12.54
N TYR A 121 7.54 4.29 -11.46
CA TYR A 121 8.41 4.42 -10.29
C TYR A 121 8.79 3.05 -9.69
N ILE A 122 7.82 2.14 -9.61
CA ILE A 122 8.07 0.79 -9.11
C ILE A 122 9.05 0.02 -9.98
N ILE A 123 8.94 0.16 -11.30
CA ILE A 123 9.81 -0.54 -12.24
C ILE A 123 11.26 -0.03 -12.12
N ASP A 124 11.42 1.29 -12.03
CA ASP A 124 12.73 1.94 -12.16
C ASP A 124 13.45 2.17 -10.83
N TYR A 125 12.72 2.35 -9.73
CA TYR A 125 13.30 2.87 -8.47
C TYR A 125 12.98 2.06 -7.21
N GLU A 126 11.90 1.28 -7.17
CA GLU A 126 11.56 0.52 -5.97
C GLU A 126 12.59 -0.59 -5.72
N ASP A 127 13.16 -0.62 -4.52
CA ASP A 127 14.17 -1.59 -4.06
C ASP A 127 13.84 -2.19 -2.68
N GLY A 128 12.58 -2.04 -2.25
CA GLY A 128 12.10 -2.47 -0.95
C GLY A 128 11.86 -3.99 -0.85
N MET A 129 11.52 -4.45 0.36
CA MET A 129 11.26 -5.88 0.65
C MET A 129 10.18 -6.53 -0.23
N TYR A 130 9.28 -5.74 -0.80
CA TYR A 130 8.19 -6.21 -1.67
C TYR A 130 8.40 -5.81 -3.14
N GLU A 131 9.61 -5.43 -3.53
CA GLU A 131 9.97 -4.97 -4.88
C GLU A 131 9.38 -5.88 -5.97
N GLU A 132 9.66 -7.18 -5.94
CA GLU A 132 9.25 -8.06 -7.05
C GLU A 132 7.73 -8.28 -7.08
N VAL A 133 7.07 -8.27 -5.92
CA VAL A 133 5.60 -8.30 -5.85
C VAL A 133 5.02 -7.01 -6.45
N LEU A 134 5.56 -5.85 -6.09
CA LEU A 134 5.14 -4.55 -6.62
C LEU A 134 5.36 -4.48 -8.14
N LYS A 135 6.51 -4.92 -8.64
CA LYS A 135 6.81 -4.95 -10.08
C LYS A 135 5.84 -5.85 -10.85
N CYS A 136 5.51 -7.04 -10.33
CA CYS A 136 4.48 -7.89 -10.93
C CYS A 136 3.12 -7.17 -11.01
N LEU A 137 2.70 -6.48 -9.94
CA LEU A 137 1.44 -5.73 -9.91
C LEU A 137 1.44 -4.57 -10.90
N ALA A 138 2.55 -3.82 -10.98
CA ALA A 138 2.75 -2.72 -11.93
C ALA A 138 2.63 -3.24 -13.38
N TYR A 139 3.39 -4.26 -13.73
CA TYR A 139 3.34 -4.84 -15.07
C TYR A 139 1.96 -5.38 -15.44
N ILE A 140 1.24 -6.05 -14.52
CA ILE A 140 -0.13 -6.48 -14.78
C ILE A 140 -1.07 -5.29 -14.97
N ASN A 141 -0.93 -4.22 -14.17
CA ASN A 141 -1.74 -3.01 -14.32
C ASN A 141 -1.48 -2.32 -15.68
N MET A 142 -0.25 -2.39 -16.18
CA MET A 142 0.16 -1.93 -17.51
C MET A 142 -0.17 -2.94 -18.64
N ASN A 143 -0.90 -4.02 -18.36
CA ASN A 143 -1.25 -5.11 -19.29
C ASN A 143 -0.05 -5.89 -19.87
N ASN A 144 1.07 -5.94 -19.16
CA ASN A 144 2.26 -6.70 -19.53
C ASN A 144 2.44 -7.95 -18.63
N ILE A 145 1.59 -8.96 -18.86
CA ILE A 145 1.59 -10.19 -18.06
C ILE A 145 2.89 -10.98 -18.24
N GLU A 146 3.52 -10.93 -19.42
CA GLU A 146 4.72 -11.70 -19.71
C GLU A 146 5.91 -11.26 -18.85
N GLU A 147 6.11 -9.95 -18.66
CA GLU A 147 7.19 -9.47 -17.79
C GLU A 147 6.91 -9.80 -16.31
N ALA A 148 5.65 -9.74 -15.88
CA ALA A 148 5.26 -10.19 -14.53
C ALA A 148 5.58 -11.69 -14.33
N LYS A 149 5.33 -12.55 -15.33
CA LYS A 149 5.68 -13.97 -15.27
C LYS A 149 7.18 -14.20 -15.24
N LYS A 150 7.95 -13.42 -16.00
CA LYS A 150 9.41 -13.50 -15.99
C LYS A 150 9.97 -13.18 -14.59
N ILE A 151 9.52 -12.09 -13.98
CA ILE A 151 9.91 -11.74 -12.60
C ILE A 151 9.50 -12.84 -11.63
N ALA A 152 8.27 -13.34 -11.71
CA ALA A 152 7.82 -14.43 -10.85
C ALA A 152 8.69 -15.68 -10.96
N GLN A 153 9.08 -16.06 -12.19
CA GLN A 153 9.96 -17.21 -12.42
C GLN A 153 11.37 -16.98 -11.84
N GLU A 154 11.94 -15.79 -12.03
CA GLU A 154 13.24 -15.42 -11.47
C GLU A 154 13.22 -15.40 -9.93
N SER A 155 12.17 -14.82 -9.33
CA SER A 155 11.97 -14.81 -7.87
C SER A 155 11.89 -16.23 -7.31
N ILE A 156 11.13 -17.13 -7.94
CA ILE A 156 11.04 -18.54 -7.53
C ILE A 156 12.42 -19.22 -7.60
N ASN A 157 13.19 -18.99 -8.67
CA ASN A 157 14.53 -19.56 -8.83
C ASN A 157 15.49 -19.09 -7.72
N ASN A 158 15.28 -17.87 -7.20
CA ASN A 158 16.04 -17.28 -6.10
C ASN A 158 15.49 -17.65 -4.71
N GLY A 159 14.48 -18.51 -4.63
CA GLY A 159 13.86 -18.93 -3.37
C GLY A 159 12.91 -17.90 -2.75
N ASN A 160 12.64 -16.79 -3.44
CA ASN A 160 11.65 -15.81 -3.03
C ASN A 160 10.25 -16.29 -3.45
N ARG A 161 9.32 -16.38 -2.50
CA ARG A 161 7.93 -16.83 -2.73
C ARG A 161 6.92 -15.68 -2.71
N GLY A 162 7.37 -14.45 -2.50
CA GLY A 162 6.52 -13.25 -2.51
C GLY A 162 5.75 -13.01 -1.20
N ASN A 163 6.03 -13.77 -0.14
CA ASN A 163 5.49 -13.58 1.22
C ASN A 163 3.95 -13.68 1.38
N TYR A 164 3.24 -14.15 0.35
CA TYR A 164 1.79 -14.42 0.43
C TYR A 164 1.50 -15.84 -0.05
N GLU A 165 0.61 -16.53 0.64
CA GLU A 165 0.15 -17.87 0.28
C GLU A 165 -1.37 -17.96 0.38
N ASN A 166 -2.01 -18.51 -0.64
CA ASN A 166 -3.42 -18.86 -0.59
C ASN A 166 -3.67 -20.14 -1.41
N GLY A 167 -4.54 -21.03 -0.90
CA GLY A 167 -4.87 -22.28 -1.59
C GLY A 167 -3.68 -23.22 -1.82
N GLY A 168 -2.66 -23.17 -0.96
CA GLY A 168 -1.45 -24.00 -1.07
C GLY A 168 -0.44 -23.55 -2.15
N LYS A 169 -0.59 -22.34 -2.68
CA LYS A 169 0.32 -21.74 -3.66
C LYS A 169 0.75 -20.36 -3.20
N ALA A 170 2.02 -20.03 -3.44
CA ALA A 170 2.56 -18.73 -3.11
C ALA A 170 2.20 -17.70 -4.21
N PHE A 171 2.45 -16.42 -3.95
CA PHE A 171 2.10 -15.34 -4.88
C PHE A 171 2.70 -15.54 -6.28
N PHE A 172 4.00 -15.82 -6.37
CA PHE A 172 4.64 -16.01 -7.68
C PHE A 172 4.18 -17.29 -8.38
N ASP A 173 3.80 -18.33 -7.64
CA ASP A 173 3.17 -19.53 -8.23
C ASP A 173 1.84 -19.15 -8.91
N TRP A 174 1.05 -18.26 -8.31
CA TRP A 174 -0.19 -17.76 -8.90
C TRP A 174 0.04 -16.87 -10.12
N ILE A 175 1.10 -16.04 -10.12
CA ILE A 175 1.45 -15.19 -11.27
C ILE A 175 1.75 -16.05 -12.51
N LEU A 176 2.47 -17.16 -12.35
CA LEU A 176 2.79 -18.07 -13.46
C LEU A 176 1.53 -18.74 -14.07
N MET A 177 0.39 -18.70 -13.37
CA MET A 177 -0.88 -19.29 -13.82
C MET A 177 -1.85 -18.28 -14.46
N LEU A 178 -1.45 -17.01 -14.61
CA LEU A 178 -2.26 -15.97 -15.26
C LEU A 178 -2.42 -16.15 -16.77
#